data_AF-A0A1X0J0R4-F1
#
_entry.id   AF-A0A1X0J0R4-F1
#
_cell.length_a   1.000
_cell.length_b   1.000
_cell.length_c   1.000
_cell.angle_alpha   90.00
_cell.angle_beta   90.00
_cell.angle_gamma   90.00
#
_symmetry.space_group_name_H-M   'P 1'
#
loop_
_entity.id
_entity.type
_entity.pdbx_description
1 polymer ?
#
loop_
_entity_poly.entity_id
_entity_poly.type
_entity_poly.pdbx_seq_one_letter_code
_entity_poly.pdbx_strand_id
1 'polypeptide(L)'
;MALNNVLELAAPSPRVTGGILRAAVGTTLPTTAIGAPDAAFKNLGHVGVDGVERTEDRSNKEENNWGGDLVAVLQEKYGLELKFKLLQVMNADVQKAVHGSGNVTVTPASTTSGAEIAAKLNSKLLDTGAWLIEGFYNLISMRLVIPIGRITSVGPLKWVHSELAAYECTLKPFPDTDGNHGYQYWNDGVVTI
;
A
#
# COMPACT_ATOMS: atom_id res chain seq x y z
N MET A 1 23.99 -20.91 12.49
CA MET A 1 22.83 -20.47 13.29
C MET A 1 22.73 -18.97 13.15
N ALA A 2 21.55 -18.41 12.92
CA ALA A 2 21.35 -16.97 13.06
C ALA A 2 21.65 -16.61 14.52
N LEU A 3 22.57 -15.67 14.75
CA LEU A 3 22.81 -15.11 16.07
C LEU A 3 21.71 -14.10 16.36
N ASN A 4 21.25 -14.01 17.60
CA ASN A 4 20.30 -12.97 18.00
C ASN A 4 20.97 -11.61 17.82
N ASN A 5 20.50 -10.84 16.83
CA ASN A 5 21.08 -9.55 16.49
C ASN A 5 20.01 -8.45 16.64
N VAL A 6 20.18 -7.60 17.65
CA VAL A 6 19.26 -6.47 17.91
C VAL A 6 19.27 -5.47 16.75
N LEU A 7 20.33 -5.41 15.96
CA LEU A 7 20.45 -4.52 14.79
C LEU A 7 19.61 -4.97 13.59
N GLU A 8 19.07 -6.20 13.60
CA GLU A 8 18.18 -6.73 12.56
C GLU A 8 16.69 -6.55 12.90
N LEU A 9 16.38 -5.99 14.06
CA LEU A 9 15.00 -5.68 14.44
C LEU A 9 14.54 -4.42 13.72
N ALA A 10 13.31 -4.42 13.21
CA ALA A 10 12.71 -3.28 12.53
C ALA A 10 11.29 -2.99 13.05
N ALA A 11 11.03 -1.73 13.43
CA ALA A 11 9.69 -1.21 13.62
C ALA A 11 9.39 -0.20 12.49
N PRO A 12 8.71 -0.62 11.41
CA PRO A 12 8.52 0.22 10.24
C PRO A 12 7.71 1.47 10.58
N SER A 13 8.31 2.64 10.37
CA SER A 13 7.62 3.92 10.52
C SER A 13 7.77 4.74 9.23
N PRO A 14 6.71 5.46 8.80
CA PRO A 14 6.83 6.36 7.66
C PRO A 14 7.75 7.53 8.01
N ARG A 15 8.43 8.11 7.01
CA ARG A 15 9.11 9.41 7.22
C ARG A 15 8.07 10.51 7.48
N VAL A 16 8.55 11.67 7.94
CA VAL A 16 7.73 12.88 8.15
C VAL A 16 6.86 13.23 6.93
N THR A 17 7.31 12.87 5.72
CA THR A 17 6.59 13.11 4.48
C THR A 17 5.39 12.19 4.24
N GLY A 18 5.21 11.09 4.98
CA GLY A 18 4.21 10.05 4.67
C GLY A 18 4.85 8.80 4.04
N GLY A 19 4.16 7.67 4.14
CA GLY A 19 4.72 6.35 3.80
C GLY A 19 4.10 5.65 2.61
N ILE A 20 3.01 6.18 2.03
CA ILE A 20 2.30 5.53 0.90
C ILE A 20 2.29 6.48 -0.29
N LEU A 21 2.82 6.01 -1.42
CA LEU A 21 2.82 6.72 -2.68
C LEU A 21 2.06 5.93 -3.75
N ARG A 22 1.42 6.65 -4.68
CA ARG A 22 0.67 6.07 -5.80
C ARG A 22 1.08 6.71 -7.12
N ALA A 23 1.22 5.90 -8.15
CA ALA A 23 1.39 6.35 -9.54
C ALA A 23 0.49 5.53 -10.48
N ALA A 24 0.48 5.89 -11.76
CA ALA A 24 -0.17 5.09 -12.80
C ALA A 24 0.58 3.76 -13.00
N VAL A 25 -0.14 2.71 -13.41
CA VAL A 25 0.47 1.43 -13.81
C VAL A 25 1.45 1.67 -14.97
N GLY A 26 2.60 1.01 -14.94
CA GLY A 26 3.67 1.17 -15.94
C GLY A 26 4.67 2.28 -15.63
N THR A 27 4.48 3.03 -14.53
CA THR A 27 5.51 3.94 -14.01
C THR A 27 6.77 3.16 -13.62
N THR A 28 7.96 3.71 -13.87
CA THR A 28 9.22 3.09 -13.50
C THR A 28 9.29 2.82 -12.00
N LEU A 29 9.47 1.54 -11.64
CA LEU A 29 9.48 1.10 -10.25
C LEU A 29 10.89 1.15 -9.66
N PRO A 30 11.05 1.53 -8.38
CA PRO A 30 12.33 1.41 -7.69
C PRO A 30 12.69 -0.07 -7.51
N THR A 31 13.97 -0.39 -7.67
CA THR A 31 14.51 -1.75 -7.50
C THR A 31 15.30 -1.94 -6.20
N THR A 32 15.35 -0.92 -5.34
CA THR A 32 16.08 -0.94 -4.07
C THR A 32 15.28 -0.23 -2.97
N ALA A 33 15.66 -0.44 -1.71
CA ALA A 33 15.01 0.21 -0.56
C ALA A 33 15.26 1.72 -0.46
N ILE A 34 16.36 2.21 -1.04
CA ILE A 34 16.83 3.61 -0.91
C ILE A 34 16.77 4.41 -2.22
N GLY A 35 16.52 3.77 -3.36
CA GLY A 35 16.46 4.45 -4.65
C GLY A 35 15.37 5.53 -4.67
N ALA A 36 15.58 6.64 -5.36
CA ALA A 36 14.57 7.68 -5.47
C ALA A 36 13.34 7.16 -6.27
N PRO A 37 12.11 7.30 -5.76
CA PRO A 37 10.91 7.06 -6.55
C PRO A 37 10.81 8.01 -7.73
N ASP A 38 10.17 7.55 -8.81
CA ASP A 38 9.83 8.40 -9.97
C ASP A 38 8.93 9.58 -9.53
N ALA A 39 9.08 10.76 -10.17
CA ALA A 39 8.31 11.96 -9.85
C ALA A 39 6.80 11.83 -10.10
N ALA A 40 6.38 10.81 -10.86
CA ALA A 40 4.98 10.44 -11.04
C ALA A 40 4.34 9.88 -9.76
N PHE A 41 5.12 9.34 -8.82
CA PHE A 41 4.61 8.89 -7.53
C PHE A 41 4.15 10.08 -6.68
N LYS A 42 2.85 10.11 -6.41
CA LYS A 42 2.22 11.11 -5.54
C LYS A 42 2.03 10.56 -4.14
N ASN A 43 2.43 11.36 -3.16
CA ASN A 43 2.36 10.99 -1.77
C ASN A 43 0.94 11.19 -1.24
N LEU A 44 0.40 10.13 -0.63
CA LEU A 44 -0.95 10.12 -0.06
C LEU A 44 -0.99 10.62 1.40
N GLY A 45 0.16 11.02 1.93
CA GLY A 45 0.28 11.71 3.21
C GLY A 45 0.39 10.79 4.41
N HIS A 46 -0.20 11.23 5.52
CA HIS A 46 -0.12 10.52 6.79
C HIS A 46 -0.99 9.26 6.81
N VAL A 47 -0.36 8.20 7.30
CA VAL A 47 -1.00 6.90 7.56
C VAL A 47 -1.37 6.83 9.04
N GLY A 48 -2.48 6.16 9.36
CA GLY A 48 -2.94 5.94 10.73
C GLY A 48 -1.91 5.22 11.61
N VAL A 49 -2.10 5.30 12.93
CA VAL A 49 -1.20 4.69 13.94
C VAL A 49 -1.07 3.17 13.79
N ASP A 50 -2.10 2.51 13.25
CA ASP A 50 -2.12 1.08 12.96
C ASP A 50 -1.16 0.69 11.81
N GLY A 51 -0.63 1.69 11.09
CA GLY A 51 0.34 1.49 10.01
C GLY A 51 -0.27 0.83 8.77
N VAL A 52 0.51 -0.11 8.21
CA VAL A 52 0.11 -0.91 7.05
C VAL A 52 0.16 -2.37 7.44
N GLU A 53 -0.97 -3.05 7.34
CA GLU A 53 -1.07 -4.49 7.51
C GLU A 53 -0.96 -5.16 6.13
N ARG A 54 -0.08 -6.17 6.02
CA ARG A 54 0.09 -6.99 4.81
C ARG A 54 -0.26 -8.43 5.14
N THR A 55 -1.27 -8.97 4.47
CA THR A 55 -1.75 -10.35 4.66
C THR A 55 -1.49 -11.16 3.40
N GLU A 56 -0.77 -12.27 3.54
CA GLU A 56 -0.62 -13.28 2.48
C GLU A 56 -1.61 -14.42 2.72
N ASP A 57 -2.36 -14.80 1.68
CA ASP A 57 -3.28 -15.94 1.70
C ASP A 57 -2.74 -17.01 0.74
N ARG A 58 -2.45 -18.19 1.27
CA ARG A 58 -2.05 -19.38 0.52
C ARG A 58 -2.95 -20.53 0.93
N SER A 59 -3.96 -20.85 0.14
CA SER A 59 -4.74 -22.07 0.39
C SER A 59 -4.11 -23.25 -0.30
N ASN A 60 -4.12 -24.37 0.41
CA ASN A 60 -3.63 -25.65 -0.08
C ASN A 60 -4.73 -26.69 -0.01
N LYS A 61 -4.65 -27.64 -0.93
CA LYS A 61 -5.44 -28.85 -0.96
C LYS A 61 -4.55 -30.04 -0.66
N GLU A 62 -4.94 -30.82 0.33
CA GLU A 62 -4.33 -32.11 0.63
C GLU A 62 -4.90 -33.18 -0.30
N GLU A 63 -4.02 -33.91 -0.96
CA GLU A 63 -4.35 -35.10 -1.73
C GLU A 63 -3.90 -36.33 -0.95
N ASN A 64 -4.85 -37.22 -0.65
CA ASN A 64 -4.61 -38.48 0.02
C ASN A 64 -4.66 -39.63 -0.99
N ASN A 65 -3.83 -40.65 -0.80
CA ASN A 65 -3.95 -41.88 -1.58
C ASN A 65 -5.22 -42.65 -1.16
N TRP A 66 -5.55 -43.69 -1.91
CA TRP A 66 -6.68 -44.56 -1.59
C TRP A 66 -6.52 -45.31 -0.25
N GLY A 67 -5.29 -45.46 0.25
CA GLY A 67 -5.02 -45.99 1.59
C GLY A 67 -5.32 -45.00 2.73
N GLY A 68 -5.61 -43.73 2.43
CA GLY A 68 -5.84 -42.68 3.42
C GLY A 68 -4.57 -41.92 3.84
N ASP A 69 -3.42 -42.20 3.24
CA ASP A 69 -2.17 -41.47 3.54
C ASP A 69 -2.05 -40.21 2.69
N LEU A 70 -1.57 -39.11 3.30
CA LEU A 70 -1.27 -37.86 2.62
C LEU A 70 -0.12 -38.05 1.62
N VAL A 71 -0.37 -37.77 0.33
CA VAL A 71 0.62 -37.91 -0.75
C VAL A 71 1.07 -36.59 -1.35
N ALA A 72 0.25 -35.55 -1.31
CA ALA A 72 0.64 -34.23 -1.80
C ALA A 72 -0.14 -33.10 -1.12
N VAL A 73 0.49 -31.92 -1.05
CA VAL A 73 -0.14 -30.66 -0.66
C VAL A 73 -0.01 -29.71 -1.85
N LEU A 74 -1.11 -29.43 -2.53
CA LEU A 74 -1.16 -28.61 -3.74
C LEU A 74 -1.63 -27.19 -3.40
N GLN A 75 -0.92 -26.16 -3.85
CA GLN A 75 -1.36 -24.78 -3.66
C GLN A 75 -2.46 -24.42 -4.66
N GLU A 76 -3.64 -23.98 -4.19
CA GLU A 76 -4.78 -23.65 -5.04
C GLU A 76 -4.85 -22.15 -5.39
N LYS A 77 -4.57 -21.29 -4.40
CA LYS A 77 -4.61 -19.84 -4.58
C LYS A 77 -3.45 -19.17 -3.87
N TYR A 78 -3.00 -18.07 -4.45
CA TYR A 78 -2.16 -17.09 -3.79
C TYR A 78 -2.89 -15.74 -3.84
N GLY A 79 -3.00 -15.09 -2.70
CA GLY A 79 -3.56 -13.75 -2.57
C GLY A 79 -2.66 -12.88 -1.70
N LEU A 80 -2.61 -11.60 -2.04
CA LEU A 80 -1.99 -10.57 -1.22
C LEU A 80 -3.03 -9.49 -0.94
N GLU A 81 -3.11 -9.04 0.31
CA GLU A 81 -4.00 -7.97 0.72
C GLU A 81 -3.23 -6.98 1.60
N LEU A 82 -3.46 -5.69 1.39
CA LEU A 82 -2.93 -4.63 2.23
C LEU A 82 -4.06 -3.80 2.81
N LYS A 83 -3.98 -3.50 4.10
CA LYS A 83 -4.92 -2.61 4.79
C LYS A 83 -4.17 -1.44 5.41
N PHE A 84 -4.69 -0.24 5.23
CA PHE A 84 -4.12 0.98 5.78
C PHE A 84 -5.17 2.08 5.88
N LYS A 85 -4.91 3.09 6.72
CA LYS A 85 -5.78 4.25 6.92
C LYS A 85 -5.11 5.52 6.44
N LEU A 86 -5.71 6.25 5.51
CA LEU A 86 -5.24 7.55 5.03
C LEU A 86 -5.93 8.68 5.80
N LEU A 87 -5.16 9.54 6.46
CA LEU A 87 -5.67 10.60 7.35
C LEU A 87 -5.92 11.93 6.65
N GLN A 88 -5.33 12.16 5.47
CA GLN A 88 -5.41 13.45 4.77
C GLN A 88 -6.63 13.53 3.85
N VAL A 89 -7.82 13.62 4.41
CA VAL A 89 -9.07 13.66 3.63
C VAL A 89 -9.19 14.86 2.69
N MET A 90 -8.49 15.97 2.93
CA MET A 90 -8.43 17.15 2.04
C MET A 90 -7.35 17.05 0.96
N ASN A 91 -6.61 15.95 0.86
CA ASN A 91 -5.62 15.75 -0.20
C ASN A 91 -6.34 15.22 -1.46
N ALA A 92 -6.20 15.93 -2.58
CA ALA A 92 -6.82 15.55 -3.84
C ALA A 92 -6.37 14.19 -4.36
N ASP A 93 -5.12 13.79 -4.13
CA ASP A 93 -4.60 12.50 -4.59
C ASP A 93 -5.10 11.34 -3.73
N VAL A 94 -5.36 11.59 -2.43
CA VAL A 94 -6.10 10.65 -1.56
C VAL A 94 -7.53 10.48 -2.08
N GLN A 95 -8.23 11.58 -2.35
CA GLN A 95 -9.59 11.55 -2.88
C GLN A 95 -9.67 10.80 -4.22
N LYS A 96 -8.70 11.02 -5.13
CA LYS A 96 -8.61 10.29 -6.41
C LYS A 96 -8.26 8.80 -6.24
N ALA A 97 -7.52 8.44 -5.19
CA ALA A 97 -7.26 7.05 -4.85
C ALA A 97 -8.51 6.33 -4.36
N VAL A 98 -9.28 6.99 -3.50
CA VAL A 98 -10.46 6.41 -2.83
C VAL A 98 -11.70 6.41 -3.72
N HIS A 99 -11.92 7.46 -4.52
CA HIS A 99 -13.15 7.63 -5.31
C HIS A 99 -12.93 7.52 -6.83
N GLY A 100 -11.69 7.40 -7.28
CA GLY A 100 -11.32 7.34 -8.70
C GLY A 100 -11.08 8.72 -9.30
N SER A 101 -10.07 8.82 -10.16
CA SER A 101 -9.58 10.11 -10.67
C SER A 101 -10.64 10.88 -11.47
N GLY A 102 -11.48 10.18 -12.24
CA GLY A 102 -12.56 10.80 -13.03
C GLY A 102 -13.77 11.26 -12.21
N ASN A 103 -13.82 10.95 -10.92
CA ASN A 103 -14.93 11.31 -10.03
C ASN A 103 -14.60 12.50 -9.13
N VAL A 104 -13.34 12.96 -9.09
CA VAL A 104 -12.87 14.03 -8.21
C VAL A 104 -12.65 15.31 -9.00
N THR A 105 -13.27 16.40 -8.55
CA THR A 105 -13.06 17.75 -9.08
C THR A 105 -12.43 18.60 -7.99
N VAL A 106 -11.37 19.34 -8.33
CA VAL A 106 -10.69 20.27 -7.41
C VAL A 106 -10.90 21.68 -7.93
N THR A 107 -11.51 22.52 -7.11
CA THR A 107 -11.66 23.95 -7.37
C THR A 107 -10.60 24.69 -6.55
N PRO A 108 -9.67 25.43 -7.19
CA PRO A 108 -8.70 26.24 -6.46
C PRO A 108 -9.37 27.28 -5.58
N ALA A 109 -8.67 27.69 -4.52
CA ALA A 109 -9.12 28.79 -3.69
C ALA A 109 -9.27 30.09 -4.51
N SER A 110 -10.26 30.89 -4.14
CA SER A 110 -10.50 32.21 -4.71
C SER A 110 -10.36 33.29 -3.62
N THR A 111 -10.59 34.56 -3.96
CA THR A 111 -10.63 35.65 -2.97
C THR A 111 -11.83 35.55 -2.03
N THR A 112 -12.84 34.73 -2.36
CA THR A 112 -14.10 34.60 -1.60
C THR A 112 -14.37 33.18 -1.08
N SER A 113 -13.58 32.18 -1.47
CA SER A 113 -13.78 30.77 -1.08
C SER A 113 -12.45 30.02 -0.91
N GLY A 114 -12.44 29.04 -0.01
CA GLY A 114 -11.31 28.10 0.12
C GLY A 114 -11.19 27.16 -1.07
N ALA A 115 -10.16 26.33 -1.09
CA ALA A 115 -10.06 25.24 -2.06
C ALA A 115 -11.11 24.18 -1.75
N GLU A 116 -11.81 23.72 -2.77
CA GLU A 116 -12.90 22.75 -2.63
C GLU A 116 -12.56 21.47 -3.39
N ILE A 117 -12.96 20.34 -2.81
CA ILE A 117 -12.86 19.03 -3.46
C ILE A 117 -14.26 18.42 -3.47
N ALA A 118 -14.75 18.12 -4.66
CA ALA A 118 -16.02 17.42 -4.85
C ALA A 118 -15.74 16.02 -5.41
N ALA A 119 -16.17 14.98 -4.69
CA ALA A 119 -16.05 13.59 -5.12
C ALA A 119 -17.45 13.01 -5.43
N LYS A 120 -17.61 12.42 -6.61
CA LYS A 120 -18.83 11.71 -7.00
C LYS A 120 -18.79 10.27 -6.46
N LEU A 121 -19.68 9.94 -5.55
CA LEU A 121 -19.83 8.57 -5.02
C LEU A 121 -20.71 7.75 -5.96
N ASN A 122 -20.14 6.74 -6.60
CA ASN A 122 -20.85 5.88 -7.56
C ASN A 122 -20.26 4.46 -7.57
N SER A 123 -20.90 3.56 -8.34
CA SER A 123 -20.52 2.15 -8.46
C SER A 123 -19.40 1.88 -9.47
N LYS A 124 -18.71 2.91 -9.98
CA LYS A 124 -17.65 2.69 -10.97
C LYS A 124 -16.47 1.98 -10.31
N LEU A 125 -15.89 1.05 -11.05
CA LEU A 125 -14.71 0.31 -10.64
C LEU A 125 -13.51 1.29 -10.51
N LEU A 126 -12.76 1.17 -9.40
CA LEU A 126 -11.58 2.00 -9.17
C LEU A 126 -10.42 1.60 -10.09
N ASP A 127 -9.64 2.59 -10.49
CA ASP A 127 -8.47 2.38 -11.35
C ASP A 127 -7.37 1.62 -10.62
N THR A 128 -6.66 0.76 -11.36
CA THR A 128 -5.40 0.17 -10.90
C THR A 128 -4.31 1.24 -10.86
N GLY A 129 -3.32 1.05 -10.00
CA GLY A 129 -2.15 1.92 -9.89
C GLY A 129 -0.93 1.15 -9.43
N ALA A 130 0.24 1.77 -9.59
CA ALA A 130 1.46 1.34 -8.92
C ALA A 130 1.53 1.98 -7.54
N TRP A 131 1.96 1.23 -6.53
CA TRP A 131 2.01 1.68 -5.14
C TRP A 131 3.37 1.42 -4.52
N LEU A 132 3.84 2.38 -3.73
CA LEU A 132 5.04 2.24 -2.91
C LEU A 132 4.66 2.45 -1.46
N ILE A 133 5.18 1.59 -0.61
CA ILE A 133 5.08 1.72 0.84
C ILE A 133 6.48 1.78 1.39
N GLU A 134 6.82 2.88 2.04
CA GLU A 134 8.14 3.17 2.57
C GLU A 134 8.11 3.15 4.10
N GLY A 135 9.07 2.43 4.68
CA GLY A 135 9.26 2.35 6.11
C GLY A 135 10.73 2.55 6.47
N PHE A 136 10.98 3.14 7.63
CA PHE A 136 12.32 3.35 8.16
C PHE A 136 12.36 2.97 9.63
N TYR A 137 13.50 2.43 10.06
CA TYR A 137 13.79 2.14 11.45
C TYR A 137 15.29 2.20 11.72
N ASN A 138 15.75 3.16 12.52
CA ASN A 138 17.18 3.43 12.72
C ASN A 138 17.92 3.61 11.38
N LEU A 139 18.88 2.73 11.06
CA LEU A 139 19.60 2.69 9.78
C LEU A 139 18.87 1.88 8.70
N ILE A 140 17.86 1.09 9.10
CA ILE A 140 17.15 0.17 8.22
C ILE A 140 16.16 0.96 7.36
N SER A 141 16.27 0.78 6.05
CA SER A 141 15.29 1.25 5.07
C SER A 141 14.50 0.07 4.50
N MET A 142 13.18 0.23 4.45
CA MET A 142 12.22 -0.77 3.98
C MET A 142 11.38 -0.18 2.87
N ARG A 143 11.17 -0.96 1.80
CA ARG A 143 10.26 -0.59 0.74
C ARG A 143 9.47 -1.78 0.24
N LEU A 144 8.16 -1.63 0.16
CA LEU A 144 7.26 -2.55 -0.53
C LEU A 144 6.76 -1.87 -1.81
N VAL A 145 6.98 -2.52 -2.94
CA VAL A 145 6.63 -2.05 -4.27
C VAL A 145 5.53 -2.95 -4.81
N ILE A 146 4.41 -2.36 -5.20
CA ILE A 146 3.28 -3.05 -5.81
C ILE A 146 3.13 -2.51 -7.23
N PRO A 147 3.52 -3.29 -8.25
CA PRO A 147 3.45 -2.86 -9.66
C PRO A 147 2.03 -2.53 -10.10
N ILE A 148 1.08 -3.39 -9.73
CA ILE A 148 -0.32 -3.31 -10.10
C ILE A 148 -1.16 -3.61 -8.86
N GLY A 149 -1.90 -2.62 -8.38
CA GLY A 149 -2.81 -2.79 -7.25
C GLY A 149 -4.06 -1.92 -7.38
N ARG A 150 -5.17 -2.40 -6.84
CA ARG A 150 -6.45 -1.66 -6.81
C ARG A 150 -7.03 -1.66 -5.40
N ILE A 151 -7.53 -0.51 -4.97
CA ILE A 151 -8.36 -0.45 -3.75
C ILE A 151 -9.67 -1.16 -4.06
N THR A 152 -9.97 -2.25 -3.35
CA THR A 152 -11.18 -3.04 -3.55
C THR A 152 -12.28 -2.70 -2.57
N SER A 153 -11.92 -2.11 -1.44
CA SER A 153 -12.88 -1.69 -0.42
C SER A 153 -12.39 -0.42 0.26
N VAL A 154 -13.35 0.43 0.62
CA VAL A 154 -13.15 1.61 1.45
C VAL A 154 -14.09 1.45 2.64
N GLY A 155 -13.55 1.43 3.84
CA GLY A 155 -14.31 1.31 5.08
C GLY A 155 -15.18 2.54 5.36
N PRO A 156 -16.06 2.46 6.37
CA PRO A 156 -16.94 3.57 6.73
C PRO A 156 -16.14 4.79 7.20
N LEU A 157 -16.40 5.95 6.61
CA LEU A 157 -15.86 7.22 7.09
C LEU A 157 -16.67 7.68 8.31
N LYS A 158 -16.03 7.73 9.48
CA LYS A 158 -16.66 8.20 10.72
C LYS A 158 -16.58 9.73 10.84
N TRP A 159 -17.69 10.35 11.23
CA TRP A 159 -17.80 11.79 11.45
C TRP A 159 -17.98 12.04 12.95
N VAL A 160 -16.86 12.05 13.66
CA VAL A 160 -16.81 12.22 15.13
C VAL A 160 -15.76 13.26 15.49
N HIS A 161 -15.97 13.97 16.60
CA HIS A 161 -14.99 14.96 17.09
C HIS A 161 -13.84 14.34 17.88
N SER A 162 -13.93 13.04 18.22
CA SER A 162 -12.97 12.32 19.05
C SER A 162 -11.86 11.63 18.26
N GLU A 163 -12.00 11.52 16.94
CA GLU A 163 -11.06 10.83 16.06
C GLU A 163 -10.90 11.64 14.76
N LEU A 164 -9.73 11.54 14.13
CA LEU A 164 -9.51 12.15 12.81
C LEU A 164 -10.32 11.39 11.75
N ALA A 165 -10.95 12.13 10.84
CA ALA A 165 -11.57 11.53 9.66
C ALA A 165 -10.49 10.82 8.83
N ALA A 166 -10.74 9.56 8.48
CA ALA A 166 -9.78 8.71 7.80
C ALA A 166 -10.46 7.76 6.81
N TYR A 167 -9.80 7.51 5.68
CA TYR A 167 -10.21 6.48 4.73
C TYR A 167 -9.45 5.18 5.01
N GLU A 168 -10.17 4.19 5.53
CA GLU A 168 -9.65 2.83 5.65
C GLU A 168 -9.74 2.14 4.30
N CYS A 169 -8.60 1.81 3.71
CA CYS A 169 -8.51 1.26 2.36
C CYS A 169 -8.01 -0.18 2.42
N THR A 170 -8.66 -1.06 1.66
CA THR A 170 -8.17 -2.41 1.36
C THR A 170 -7.64 -2.43 -0.07
N LEU A 171 -6.33 -2.61 -0.23
CA LEU A 171 -5.64 -2.69 -1.50
C LEU A 171 -5.34 -4.15 -1.85
N LYS A 172 -5.72 -4.59 -3.04
CA LYS A 172 -5.34 -5.90 -3.58
C LYS A 172 -4.32 -5.74 -4.71
N PRO A 173 -3.10 -6.27 -4.53
CA PRO A 173 -2.12 -6.41 -5.60
C PRO A 173 -2.51 -7.50 -6.61
N PHE A 174 -2.11 -7.30 -7.85
CA PHE A 174 -2.27 -8.24 -8.96
C PHE A 174 -0.89 -8.65 -9.49
N PRO A 175 -0.77 -9.81 -10.15
CA PRO A 175 0.49 -10.23 -10.73
C PRO A 175 0.90 -9.28 -11.86
N ASP A 176 2.18 -8.96 -11.90
CA ASP A 176 2.81 -8.29 -13.03
C ASP A 176 3.15 -9.27 -14.17
N THR A 177 3.92 -8.81 -15.16
CA THR A 177 4.32 -9.62 -16.31
C THR A 177 5.18 -10.83 -15.94
N ASP A 178 5.85 -10.78 -14.79
CA ASP A 178 6.70 -11.85 -14.28
C ASP A 178 5.96 -12.72 -13.24
N GLY A 179 4.67 -12.47 -13.01
CA GLY A 179 3.84 -13.21 -12.06
C GLY A 179 3.97 -12.75 -10.60
N ASN A 180 4.67 -11.64 -10.34
CA ASN A 180 4.92 -11.14 -9.00
C ASN A 180 3.82 -10.18 -8.56
N HIS A 181 3.32 -10.35 -7.33
CA HIS A 181 2.29 -9.47 -6.76
C HIS A 181 2.89 -8.26 -6.05
N GLY A 182 4.20 -8.25 -5.83
CA GLY A 182 4.92 -7.15 -5.21
C GLY A 182 6.36 -7.53 -4.90
N TYR A 183 7.18 -6.51 -4.64
CA TYR A 183 8.60 -6.65 -4.34
C TYR A 183 8.90 -5.98 -3.01
N GLN A 184 9.68 -6.65 -2.16
CA GLN A 184 10.08 -6.12 -0.88
C GLN A 184 11.59 -5.95 -0.83
N TYR A 185 12.02 -4.75 -0.48
CA TYR A 185 13.43 -4.38 -0.37
C TYR A 185 13.75 -3.97 1.06
N TRP A 186 14.88 -4.47 1.54
CA TRP A 186 15.45 -4.16 2.84
C TRP A 186 16.89 -3.70 2.62
N ASN A 187 17.30 -2.67 3.37
CA ASN A 187 18.68 -2.20 3.42
C ASN A 187 18.98 -1.91 4.89
N ASP A 188 20.03 -2.52 5.43
CA ASP A 188 20.42 -2.39 6.84
C ASP A 188 21.14 -1.07 7.16
N GLY A 189 21.52 -0.31 6.12
CA GLY A 189 22.22 0.97 6.21
C GLY A 189 23.69 0.84 6.63
N VAL A 190 24.25 -0.37 6.69
CA VAL A 190 25.64 -0.60 7.08
C VAL A 190 26.53 -0.55 5.85
N VAL A 191 27.46 0.41 5.82
CA VAL A 191 28.42 0.56 4.72
C VAL A 191 29.79 0.07 5.19
N THR A 192 30.37 -0.91 4.50
CA THR A 192 31.77 -1.29 4.72
C THR A 192 32.69 -0.37 3.93
N ILE A 193 33.71 0.17 4.58
CA ILE A 193 34.82 0.93 3.97
C ILE A 193 35.90 -0.05 3.53
#